data_AF-A0A7W8F5C7-F1
#
_entry.id   AF-A0A7W8F5C7-F1
#
_cell.length_a   1.000
_cell.length_b   1.000
_cell.length_c   1.000
_cell.angle_alpha   90.00
_cell.angle_beta   90.00
_cell.angle_gamma   90.00
#
_symmetry.space_group_name_H-M   'P 1'
#
loop_
_entity.id
_entity.type
_entity.pdbx_description
1 polymer ?
#
loop_
_entity_poly.entity_id
_entity_poly.type
_entity_poly.pdbx_seq_one_letter_code
_entity_poly.pdbx_strand_id
1 'polypeptide(L)'
;MTSQEAPPPVVLACGEVRTCLLPALQALDSRAAAQLLGLRADERVLISERPNLYGRSPDTLTGVDCPLPSADGARIRAVGSVAARASLTEGRVLQSSAYFRVPAAGPDHRRPWGYYLVRPGTVEPFGKLPYEAVAQGLLNGGRHGELDVGLIAEGLLTRLLRHPLLDQRPPLKSRPTRLRWVALPAERDEGPSIERFTLAEDELRTVRLRVPQGTPAGDIAELCDDLALHDWLLTTVVRILDGIRLGAPEPSARLQPRAGEDLPDVVTALRPAVDHLLHLWMPRARVAHGLAPLWEALEDRPGFTRQWQTLVQRIRDQLALHAIPRPTGRSS
;
A
#
# COMPACT_ATOMS: atom_id res chain seq x y z
N MET A 1 30.83 1.57 35.67
CA MET A 1 30.61 0.75 34.45
C MET A 1 29.20 0.20 34.52
N THR A 2 28.24 0.94 33.97
CA THR A 2 26.83 0.53 33.92
C THR A 2 26.66 -0.54 32.86
N SER A 3 26.24 -1.73 33.27
CA SER A 3 25.82 -2.82 32.39
C SER A 3 24.85 -2.27 31.35
N GLN A 4 25.27 -2.27 30.08
CA GLN A 4 24.44 -1.86 28.96
C GLN A 4 23.40 -2.95 28.77
N GLU A 5 22.27 -2.80 29.46
CA GLU A 5 21.12 -3.70 29.37
C GLU A 5 20.69 -3.76 27.91
N ALA A 6 20.77 -4.95 27.32
CA ALA A 6 20.41 -5.14 25.92
C ALA A 6 18.96 -4.70 25.72
N PRO A 7 18.65 -3.94 24.66
CA PRO A 7 17.29 -3.48 24.42
C PRO A 7 16.34 -4.70 24.35
N PRO A 8 15.14 -4.61 24.93
CA PRO A 8 14.18 -5.71 24.91
C PRO A 8 13.91 -6.13 23.46
N PRO A 9 13.77 -7.44 23.19
CA PRO A 9 13.59 -7.94 21.85
C PRO A 9 12.32 -7.35 21.23
N VAL A 10 12.42 -6.93 19.97
CA VAL A 10 11.27 -6.52 19.17
C VAL A 10 10.43 -7.76 18.87
N VAL A 11 9.16 -7.72 19.24
CA VAL A 11 8.22 -8.86 19.07
C VAL A 11 7.10 -8.55 18.10
N LEU A 12 7.01 -7.32 17.62
CA LEU A 12 5.94 -6.87 16.75
C LEU A 12 6.43 -5.72 15.88
N ALA A 13 6.19 -5.80 14.58
CA ALA A 13 6.19 -4.67 13.66
C ALA A 13 4.83 -4.59 12.98
N CYS A 14 4.34 -3.40 12.71
CA CYS A 14 3.04 -3.23 12.08
C CYS A 14 2.96 -1.91 11.33
N GLY A 15 1.97 -1.82 10.45
CA GLY A 15 1.72 -0.62 9.69
C GLY A 15 0.46 -0.67 8.87
N GLU A 16 0.23 0.43 8.14
CA GLU A 16 -0.84 0.55 7.17
C GLU A 16 -0.34 1.26 5.92
N VAL A 17 -0.68 0.71 4.76
CA VAL A 17 -0.39 1.27 3.44
C VAL A 17 -1.69 1.72 2.80
N ARG A 18 -1.72 2.95 2.29
CA ARG A 18 -2.80 3.50 1.48
C ARG A 18 -2.31 3.61 0.05
N THR A 19 -2.96 2.96 -0.90
CA THR A 19 -2.58 2.98 -2.32
C THR A 19 -3.68 3.65 -3.13
N CYS A 20 -3.33 4.61 -3.99
CA CYS A 20 -4.28 5.20 -4.93
C CYS A 20 -3.61 5.64 -6.23
N LEU A 21 -4.42 5.80 -7.28
CA LEU A 21 -3.98 6.51 -8.47
C LEU A 21 -3.80 7.99 -8.13
N LEU A 22 -2.69 8.56 -8.57
CA LEU A 22 -2.41 9.98 -8.45
C LEU A 22 -3.42 10.77 -9.31
N PRO A 23 -4.07 11.81 -8.78
CA PRO A 23 -5.07 12.59 -9.51
C PRO A 23 -4.37 13.61 -10.42
N ALA A 24 -3.60 13.09 -11.38
CA ALA A 24 -2.85 13.83 -12.39
C ALA A 24 -3.07 13.20 -13.77
N LEU A 25 -3.43 13.99 -14.78
CA LEU A 25 -3.66 13.46 -16.12
C LEU A 25 -2.38 12.89 -16.73
N GLN A 26 -1.28 13.61 -16.58
CA GLN A 26 0.05 13.17 -17.00
C GLN A 26 0.84 12.60 -15.83
N ALA A 27 1.71 11.65 -16.13
CA ALA A 27 2.57 11.04 -15.12
C ALA A 27 3.55 12.09 -14.66
N LEU A 28 3.79 12.16 -13.35
CA LEU A 28 4.85 13.03 -12.87
C LEU A 28 6.22 12.47 -13.28
N ASP A 29 7.04 13.32 -13.90
CA ASP A 29 8.45 12.99 -14.14
C ASP A 29 9.25 12.92 -12.83
N SER A 30 10.53 12.54 -12.91
CA SER A 30 11.39 12.38 -11.75
C SER A 30 11.54 13.67 -10.92
N ARG A 31 11.53 14.84 -11.57
CA ARG A 31 11.64 16.14 -10.91
C ARG A 31 10.36 16.50 -10.16
N ALA A 32 9.21 16.38 -10.81
CA ALA A 32 7.91 16.64 -10.20
C ALA A 32 7.61 15.62 -9.09
N ALA A 33 8.02 14.35 -9.27
CA ALA A 33 7.96 13.33 -8.23
C ALA A 33 8.81 13.70 -7.01
N ALA A 34 10.07 14.13 -7.20
CA ALA A 34 10.93 14.60 -6.12
C ALA A 34 10.37 15.83 -5.40
N GLN A 35 9.74 16.75 -6.14
CA GLN A 35 9.08 17.92 -5.54
C GLN A 35 7.86 17.52 -4.71
N LEU A 36 7.00 16.63 -5.22
CA LEU A 36 5.82 16.13 -4.52
C LEU A 36 6.21 15.38 -3.23
N LEU A 37 7.25 14.55 -3.30
CA LEU A 37 7.72 13.70 -2.20
C LEU A 37 8.70 14.40 -1.24
N GLY A 38 9.01 15.68 -1.46
CA GLY A 38 9.89 16.51 -0.63
C GLY A 38 9.27 16.85 0.73
N LEU A 39 8.98 15.84 1.55
CA LEU A 39 8.29 15.98 2.83
C LEU A 39 9.15 16.61 3.94
N ARG A 40 10.48 16.51 3.80
CA ARG A 40 11.51 16.99 4.71
C ARG A 40 12.50 17.84 3.93
N ALA A 41 12.99 18.93 4.53
CA ALA A 41 13.95 19.82 3.90
C ALA A 41 15.41 19.38 4.13
N ASP A 42 15.64 18.59 5.18
CA ASP A 42 16.95 18.12 5.64
C ASP A 42 17.36 16.77 5.02
N GLU A 43 16.44 16.07 4.36
CA GLU A 43 16.69 14.79 3.70
C GLU A 43 16.18 14.79 2.26
N ARG A 44 16.87 14.05 1.39
CA ARG A 44 16.55 13.99 -0.04
C ARG A 44 15.54 12.88 -0.33
N VAL A 45 14.71 13.10 -1.34
CA VAL A 45 13.89 12.05 -1.95
C VAL A 45 14.81 11.06 -2.66
N LEU A 46 14.59 9.77 -2.43
CA LEU A 46 15.27 8.71 -3.15
C LEU A 46 14.52 8.45 -4.46
N ILE A 47 15.23 8.50 -5.59
CA ILE A 47 14.69 8.22 -6.92
C ILE A 47 15.45 7.05 -7.51
N SER A 48 14.73 6.07 -8.06
CA SER A 48 15.27 4.97 -8.87
C SER A 48 14.57 4.95 -10.22
N GLU A 49 15.32 4.84 -11.32
CA GLU A 49 14.74 4.74 -12.67
C GLU A 49 14.53 3.29 -13.13
N ARG A 50 15.14 2.33 -12.43
CA ARG A 50 15.05 0.91 -12.75
C ARG A 50 14.47 0.10 -11.57
N PRO A 51 13.72 -0.99 -11.85
CA PRO A 51 13.24 -1.41 -13.17
C PRO A 51 12.18 -0.47 -13.78
N ASN A 52 11.53 0.32 -12.92
CA ASN A 52 10.60 1.39 -13.24
C ASN A 52 10.96 2.65 -12.42
N LEU A 53 10.54 3.83 -12.89
CA LEU A 53 10.66 5.08 -12.14
C LEU A 53 9.93 4.94 -10.82
N TYR A 54 10.63 5.23 -9.73
CA TYR A 54 10.12 5.15 -8.37
C TYR A 54 10.75 6.23 -7.52
N GLY A 55 9.90 7.01 -6.87
CA GLY A 55 10.32 7.97 -5.85
C GLY A 55 9.88 7.51 -4.47
N ARG A 56 10.72 7.76 -3.46
CA ARG A 56 10.41 7.54 -2.05
C ARG A 56 10.84 8.73 -1.21
N SER A 57 9.92 9.26 -0.43
CA SER A 57 10.22 10.32 0.53
C SER A 57 11.12 9.79 1.67
N PRO A 58 11.88 10.67 2.34
CA PRO A 58 12.41 10.34 3.65
C PRO A 58 11.27 10.08 4.66
N ASP A 59 11.59 9.37 5.74
CA ASP A 59 10.62 9.06 6.79
C ASP A 59 10.32 10.32 7.60
N THR A 60 9.04 10.58 7.82
CA THR A 60 8.53 11.55 8.77
C THR A 60 8.13 10.84 10.07
N LEU A 61 8.33 11.49 11.21
CA LEU A 61 8.03 10.87 12.52
C LEU A 61 6.86 11.59 13.18
N THR A 62 5.85 10.82 13.58
CA THR A 62 4.73 11.30 14.39
C THR A 62 4.87 10.75 15.79
N GLY A 63 5.02 11.64 16.78
CA GLY A 63 5.03 11.25 18.19
C GLY A 63 3.65 10.78 18.65
N VAL A 64 3.60 9.66 19.38
CA VAL A 64 2.36 9.08 19.90
C VAL A 64 2.48 8.81 21.40
N ASP A 65 1.37 9.01 22.11
CA ASP A 65 1.21 8.72 23.55
C ASP A 65 -0.26 8.32 23.79
N CYS A 66 -0.59 7.07 23.51
CA CYS A 66 -1.95 6.56 23.54
C CYS A 66 -1.97 5.03 23.77
N PRO A 67 -3.12 4.45 24.13
CA PRO A 67 -3.29 3.00 24.18
C PRO A 67 -3.05 2.33 22.82
N LEU A 68 -2.39 1.19 22.81
CA LEU A 68 -2.34 0.28 21.66
C LEU A 68 -3.68 -0.46 21.53
N PRO A 69 -4.17 -0.69 20.30
CA PRO A 69 -5.28 -1.59 20.04
C PRO A 69 -5.02 -2.99 20.59
N SER A 70 -6.01 -3.59 21.24
CA SER A 70 -5.93 -4.99 21.70
C SER A 70 -7.25 -5.72 21.52
N ALA A 71 -7.20 -6.95 21.00
CA ALA A 71 -8.39 -7.76 20.75
C ALA A 71 -9.08 -8.26 22.03
N ASP A 72 -8.32 -8.39 23.13
CA ASP A 72 -8.84 -8.79 24.46
C ASP A 72 -9.36 -7.60 25.29
N GLY A 73 -9.29 -6.37 24.75
CA GLY A 73 -9.70 -5.15 25.43
C GLY A 73 -8.69 -4.60 26.44
N ALA A 74 -7.50 -5.19 26.56
CA ALA A 74 -6.42 -4.64 27.38
C ALA A 74 -6.03 -3.24 26.88
N ARG A 75 -5.88 -2.28 27.81
CA ARG A 75 -5.49 -0.89 27.48
C ARG A 75 -4.02 -0.67 27.78
N ILE A 76 -3.16 -1.12 26.86
CA ILE A 76 -1.72 -0.97 26.99
C ILE A 76 -1.32 0.42 26.50
N ARG A 77 -1.09 1.37 27.40
CA ARG A 77 -0.55 2.67 27.03
C ARG A 77 0.85 2.51 26.47
N ALA A 78 1.14 3.18 25.35
CA ALA A 78 2.45 3.15 24.73
C ALA A 78 2.85 4.55 24.26
N VAL A 79 4.15 4.79 24.24
CA VAL A 79 4.73 6.09 23.88
C VAL A 79 5.90 5.89 22.94
N GLY A 80 5.99 6.72 21.90
CA GLY A 80 7.10 6.66 20.98
C GLY A 80 6.84 7.42 19.70
N SER A 81 7.34 6.91 18.59
CA SER A 81 7.14 7.50 17.27
C SER A 81 6.71 6.47 16.23
N VAL A 82 5.80 6.88 15.37
CA VAL A 82 5.39 6.16 14.17
C VAL A 82 6.10 6.80 12.97
N ALA A 83 6.78 5.99 12.17
CA ALA A 83 7.39 6.44 10.93
C ALA A 83 6.32 6.47 9.83
N ALA A 84 6.35 7.47 8.97
CA ALA A 84 5.48 7.57 7.81
C ALA A 84 6.22 8.11 6.61
N ARG A 85 5.98 7.52 5.44
CA ARG A 85 6.60 7.90 4.18
C ARG A 85 5.62 7.78 3.03
N ALA A 86 5.95 8.40 1.92
CA ALA A 86 5.23 8.23 0.68
C ALA A 86 6.13 7.73 -0.43
N SER A 87 5.56 6.94 -1.34
CA SER A 87 6.22 6.47 -2.55
C SER A 87 5.35 6.73 -3.76
N LEU A 88 6.01 6.92 -4.91
CA LEU A 88 5.36 7.17 -6.18
C LEU A 88 5.97 6.26 -7.25
N THR A 89 5.15 5.37 -7.81
CA THR A 89 5.54 4.45 -8.88
C THR A 89 5.12 5.03 -10.23
N GLU A 90 6.10 5.18 -11.15
CA GLU A 90 5.97 5.70 -12.52
C GLU A 90 5.21 7.03 -12.63
N GLY A 91 5.25 7.86 -11.58
CA GLY A 91 4.49 9.10 -11.56
C GLY A 91 2.97 8.91 -11.54
N ARG A 92 2.47 7.68 -11.30
CA ARG A 92 1.06 7.28 -11.43
C ARG A 92 0.45 6.78 -10.13
N VAL A 93 1.11 5.90 -9.40
CA VAL A 93 0.53 5.29 -8.21
C VAL A 93 1.20 5.85 -6.97
N LEU A 94 0.42 6.54 -6.16
CA LEU A 94 0.85 7.11 -4.89
C LEU A 94 0.54 6.13 -3.78
N GLN A 95 1.53 5.86 -2.95
CA GLN A 95 1.34 5.14 -1.70
C GLN A 95 1.77 6.00 -0.52
N SER A 96 1.01 5.91 0.56
CA SER A 96 1.36 6.48 1.85
C SER A 96 1.39 5.35 2.87
N SER A 97 2.52 5.18 3.54
CA SER A 97 2.80 4.07 4.44
C SER A 97 3.15 4.62 5.80
N ALA A 98 2.51 4.12 6.86
CA ALA A 98 2.87 4.43 8.24
C ALA A 98 3.11 3.13 9.00
N TYR A 99 4.18 3.08 9.78
CA TYR A 99 4.63 1.86 10.42
C TYR A 99 5.48 2.12 11.68
N PHE A 100 5.53 1.13 12.55
CA PHE A 100 6.36 1.16 13.75
C PHE A 100 6.68 -0.26 14.24
N ARG A 101 7.57 -0.34 15.23
CA ARG A 101 7.89 -1.57 15.95
C ARG A 101 7.65 -1.42 17.45
N VAL A 102 7.37 -2.55 18.10
CA VAL A 102 7.07 -2.63 19.53
C VAL A 102 7.96 -3.70 20.19
N PRO A 103 8.71 -3.35 21.25
CA PRO A 103 9.43 -4.34 22.05
C PRO A 103 8.48 -5.19 22.92
N ALA A 104 8.96 -6.34 23.38
CA ALA A 104 8.22 -7.25 24.25
C ALA A 104 7.76 -6.61 25.56
N ALA A 105 8.51 -5.64 26.03
CA ALA A 105 8.20 -4.84 27.21
C ALA A 105 8.84 -3.46 27.06
N GLY A 106 8.31 -2.50 27.80
CA GLY A 106 8.92 -1.19 27.96
C GLY A 106 8.92 -0.75 29.42
N PRO A 107 9.30 0.50 29.69
CA PRO A 107 9.45 1.01 31.05
C PRO A 107 8.10 1.05 31.79
N ASP A 108 8.13 0.93 33.11
CA ASP A 108 6.92 1.00 33.96
C ASP A 108 6.25 2.38 33.94
N HIS A 109 7.01 3.42 33.54
CA HIS A 109 6.54 4.79 33.48
C HIS A 109 7.05 5.51 32.22
N ARG A 110 6.32 6.55 31.84
CA ARG A 110 6.69 7.43 30.72
C ARG A 110 8.08 8.03 30.91
N ARG A 111 8.90 7.99 29.87
CA ARG A 111 10.21 8.63 29.83
C ARG A 111 10.12 10.05 29.22
N PRO A 112 11.12 10.92 29.41
CA PRO A 112 11.20 12.19 28.70
C PRO A 112 11.24 11.99 27.18
N TRP A 113 10.74 12.94 26.39
CA TRP A 113 10.68 12.81 24.93
C TRP A 113 12.04 12.52 24.27
N GLY A 114 13.14 13.08 24.80
CA GLY A 114 14.48 12.80 24.29
C GLY A 114 14.85 11.31 24.28
N TYR A 115 14.28 10.51 25.19
CA TYR A 115 14.44 9.06 25.18
C TYR A 115 13.78 8.40 23.96
N TYR A 116 12.58 8.84 23.57
CA TYR A 116 11.86 8.28 22.43
C TYR A 116 12.37 8.81 21.08
N LEU A 117 12.82 10.08 21.03
CA LEU A 117 13.28 10.73 19.80
C LEU A 117 14.55 10.10 19.22
N VAL A 118 15.39 9.49 20.07
CA VAL A 118 16.58 8.73 19.61
C VAL A 118 16.25 7.30 19.16
N ARG A 119 14.97 6.91 19.20
CA ARG A 119 14.44 5.59 18.79
C ARG A 119 13.32 5.76 17.75
N PRO A 120 13.64 6.29 16.56
CA PRO A 120 12.64 6.55 15.52
C PRO A 120 11.89 5.26 15.13
N GLY A 121 10.59 5.39 14.87
CA GLY A 121 9.73 4.28 14.46
C GLY A 121 9.51 3.21 15.54
N THR A 122 9.85 3.50 16.80
CA THR A 122 9.63 2.60 17.93
C THR A 122 8.56 3.17 18.86
N VAL A 123 7.58 2.34 19.21
CA VAL A 123 6.53 2.66 20.19
C VAL A 123 6.67 1.69 21.34
N GLU A 124 7.00 2.20 22.53
CA GLU A 124 7.29 1.38 23.70
C GLU A 124 6.03 1.26 24.60
N PRO A 125 5.58 0.04 24.90
CA PRO A 125 4.46 -0.17 25.81
C PRO A 125 4.90 0.07 27.26
N PHE A 126 3.94 0.40 28.13
CA PHE A 126 4.19 0.37 29.56
C PHE A 126 4.02 -1.06 30.09
N GLY A 127 5.09 -1.61 30.66
CA GLY A 127 5.13 -2.99 31.11
C GLY A 127 5.20 -3.99 29.95
N LYS A 128 4.64 -5.19 30.18
CA LYS A 128 4.68 -6.30 29.22
C LYS A 128 3.64 -6.15 28.11
N LEU A 129 4.01 -6.50 26.88
CA LEU A 129 3.12 -6.49 25.73
C LEU A 129 2.44 -7.85 25.52
N PRO A 130 1.09 -7.94 25.56
CA PRO A 130 0.36 -9.10 25.08
C PRO A 130 0.34 -9.09 23.54
N TYR A 131 1.49 -9.40 22.91
CA TYR A 131 1.73 -9.12 21.50
C TYR A 131 0.72 -9.78 20.54
N GLU A 132 0.17 -10.96 20.85
CA GLU A 132 -0.85 -11.59 20.02
C GLU A 132 -2.18 -10.82 20.03
N ALA A 133 -2.63 -10.38 21.21
CA ALA A 133 -3.86 -9.61 21.34
C ALA A 133 -3.70 -8.22 20.68
N VAL A 134 -2.52 -7.61 20.82
CA VAL A 134 -2.20 -6.33 20.16
C VAL A 134 -2.10 -6.47 18.64
N ALA A 135 -1.44 -7.52 18.15
CA ALA A 135 -1.36 -7.84 16.72
C ALA A 135 -2.76 -7.94 16.10
N GLN A 136 -3.66 -8.70 16.72
CA GLN A 136 -5.02 -8.82 16.22
C GLN A 136 -5.80 -7.50 16.34
N GLY A 137 -5.62 -6.74 17.42
CA GLY A 137 -6.24 -5.43 17.62
C GLY A 137 -5.85 -4.42 16.52
N LEU A 138 -4.58 -4.40 16.13
CA LEU A 138 -4.07 -3.55 15.06
C LEU A 138 -4.66 -3.91 13.70
N LEU A 139 -4.77 -5.20 13.37
CA LEU A 139 -5.41 -5.64 12.12
C LEU A 139 -6.90 -5.24 12.07
N ASN A 140 -7.58 -5.24 13.22
CA ASN A 140 -8.97 -4.83 13.34
C ASN A 140 -9.17 -3.30 13.25
N GLY A 141 -8.10 -2.50 13.39
CA GLY A 141 -8.15 -1.04 13.24
C GLY A 141 -8.39 -0.23 14.51
N GLY A 142 -8.27 -0.85 15.69
CA GLY A 142 -8.44 -0.16 16.97
C GLY A 142 -9.81 0.48 17.21
N ARG A 143 -10.01 0.96 18.42
CA ARG A 143 -11.20 1.72 18.85
C ARG A 143 -10.86 3.20 19.01
N HIS A 144 -11.90 4.02 19.15
CA HIS A 144 -11.72 5.43 19.42
C HIS A 144 -10.83 5.67 20.66
N GLY A 145 -9.82 6.51 20.50
CA GLY A 145 -8.85 6.84 21.54
C GLY A 145 -7.67 5.85 21.66
N GLU A 146 -7.63 4.80 20.83
CA GLU A 146 -6.45 3.94 20.65
C GLU A 146 -5.60 4.45 19.48
N LEU A 147 -4.38 3.93 19.35
CA LEU A 147 -3.50 4.24 18.24
C LEU A 147 -4.10 3.77 16.92
N ASP A 148 -4.37 4.71 16.02
CA ASP A 148 -4.75 4.44 14.63
C ASP A 148 -3.61 4.86 13.69
N VAL A 149 -2.88 3.86 13.19
CA VAL A 149 -1.78 4.03 12.24
C VAL A 149 -2.30 4.49 10.88
N GLY A 150 -3.50 4.06 10.53
CA GLY A 150 -4.17 4.43 9.30
C GLY A 150 -4.46 5.91 9.20
N LEU A 151 -4.79 6.57 10.32
CA LEU A 151 -4.95 8.03 10.35
C LEU A 151 -3.65 8.78 10.04
N ILE A 152 -2.50 8.24 10.44
CA ILE A 152 -1.19 8.84 10.14
C ILE A 152 -0.90 8.70 8.64
N ALA A 153 -1.07 7.49 8.08
CA ALA A 153 -0.91 7.24 6.66
C ALA A 153 -1.90 8.07 5.80
N GLU A 154 -3.16 8.17 6.23
CA GLU A 154 -4.22 8.93 5.57
C GLU A 154 -3.99 10.44 5.65
N GLY A 155 -3.51 10.95 6.79
CA GLY A 155 -3.14 12.34 6.94
C GLY A 155 -2.02 12.74 5.98
N LEU A 156 -0.98 11.90 5.87
CA LEU A 156 0.09 12.10 4.89
C LEU A 156 -0.43 12.04 3.44
N LEU A 157 -1.26 11.05 3.12
CA LEU A 157 -1.87 10.93 1.79
C LEU A 157 -2.70 12.17 1.45
N THR A 158 -3.55 12.64 2.38
CA THR A 158 -4.40 13.81 2.20
C THR A 158 -3.58 15.07 1.95
N ARG A 159 -2.44 15.23 2.64
CA ARG A 159 -1.51 16.34 2.40
C ARG A 159 -0.94 16.30 0.98
N LEU A 160 -0.53 15.11 0.50
CA LEU A 160 0.04 14.94 -0.83
C LEU A 160 -0.99 15.14 -1.95
N LEU A 161 -2.22 14.63 -1.78
CA LEU A 161 -3.29 14.78 -2.77
C LEU A 161 -3.76 16.23 -2.96
N ARG A 162 -3.47 17.11 -1.99
CA ARG A 162 -3.74 18.56 -2.07
C ARG A 162 -2.58 19.36 -2.68
N HIS A 163 -1.50 18.70 -3.11
CA HIS A 163 -0.33 19.38 -3.63
C HIS A 163 -0.65 20.10 -4.97
N PRO A 164 -0.19 21.36 -5.17
CA PRO A 164 -0.52 22.14 -6.37
C PRO A 164 -0.05 21.57 -7.71
N LEU A 165 0.85 20.59 -7.70
CA LEU A 165 1.28 19.88 -8.91
C LEU A 165 0.20 18.97 -9.50
N LEU A 166 -0.87 18.70 -8.75
CA LEU A 166 -1.90 17.75 -9.14
C LEU A 166 -3.10 18.49 -9.74
N ASP A 167 -3.36 18.24 -11.02
CA ASP A 167 -4.45 18.86 -11.79
C ASP A 167 -5.84 18.32 -11.46
N GLN A 168 -5.93 17.31 -10.59
CA GLN A 168 -7.15 16.63 -10.18
C GLN A 168 -7.91 15.92 -11.31
N ARG A 169 -7.20 15.53 -12.37
CA ARG A 169 -7.76 14.89 -13.57
C ARG A 169 -7.14 13.51 -13.80
N PRO A 170 -7.41 12.51 -12.94
CA PRO A 170 -6.87 11.17 -13.15
C PRO A 170 -7.32 10.60 -14.51
N PRO A 171 -6.47 9.83 -15.22
CA PRO A 171 -6.79 9.29 -16.54
C PRO A 171 -7.84 8.17 -16.50
N LEU A 172 -8.11 7.61 -15.31
CA LEU A 172 -9.15 6.61 -15.08
C LEU A 172 -9.69 6.70 -13.65
N LYS A 173 -10.93 6.27 -13.45
CA LYS A 173 -11.53 6.14 -12.12
C LYS A 173 -10.95 4.89 -11.44
N SER A 174 -10.43 5.06 -10.23
CA SER A 174 -9.96 3.98 -9.38
C SER A 174 -10.41 4.22 -7.95
N ARG A 175 -10.53 3.16 -7.16
CA ARG A 175 -10.77 3.29 -5.71
C ARG A 175 -9.44 3.13 -4.98
N PRO A 176 -9.17 3.94 -3.95
CA PRO A 176 -8.01 3.72 -3.10
C PRO A 176 -8.18 2.42 -2.32
N THR A 177 -7.07 1.75 -2.02
CA THR A 177 -7.05 0.54 -1.19
C THR A 177 -6.24 0.77 0.08
N ARG A 178 -6.51 -0.04 1.10
CA ARG A 178 -5.86 0.06 2.41
C ARG A 178 -5.34 -1.32 2.79
N LEU A 179 -4.06 -1.46 3.07
CA LEU A 179 -3.46 -2.70 3.56
C LEU A 179 -2.96 -2.48 4.98
N ARG A 180 -3.59 -3.13 5.96
CA ARG A 180 -3.08 -3.24 7.32
C ARG A 180 -2.20 -4.47 7.43
N TRP A 181 -1.07 -4.33 8.10
CA TRP A 181 -0.14 -5.43 8.23
C TRP A 181 0.44 -5.53 9.62
N VAL A 182 0.71 -6.77 10.02
CA VAL A 182 1.44 -7.12 11.23
C VAL A 182 2.47 -8.19 10.89
N ALA A 183 3.69 -7.99 11.38
CA ALA A 183 4.76 -8.96 11.32
C ALA A 183 5.21 -9.33 12.74
N LEU A 184 5.23 -10.63 13.01
CA LEU A 184 5.74 -11.22 14.23
C LEU A 184 7.06 -11.96 13.94
N PRO A 185 7.94 -12.14 14.93
CA PRO A 185 9.09 -13.02 14.79
C PRO A 185 8.64 -14.43 14.40
N ALA A 186 9.33 -15.00 13.42
CA ALA A 186 9.34 -16.43 13.15
C ALA A 186 10.04 -17.19 14.29
N GLU A 187 9.66 -18.44 14.51
CA GLU A 187 10.37 -19.31 15.43
C GLU A 187 11.78 -19.62 14.90
N ARG A 188 12.71 -20.03 15.76
CA ARG A 188 14.16 -20.11 15.43
C ARG A 188 14.52 -21.01 14.25
N ASP A 189 13.65 -21.95 13.90
CA ASP A 189 13.85 -22.91 12.81
C ASP A 189 12.84 -22.72 11.65
N GLU A 190 11.94 -21.74 11.74
CA GLU A 190 10.95 -21.44 10.72
C GLU A 190 11.42 -20.30 9.80
N GLY A 191 11.24 -20.49 8.49
CA GLY A 191 11.44 -19.42 7.51
C GLY A 191 10.35 -18.34 7.58
N PRO A 192 10.56 -17.19 6.90
CA PRO A 192 9.50 -16.20 6.76
C PRO A 192 8.26 -16.80 6.09
N SER A 193 7.08 -16.52 6.63
CA SER A 193 5.81 -17.04 6.11
C SER A 193 4.67 -16.01 6.17
N ILE A 194 3.71 -16.15 5.25
CA ILE A 194 2.44 -15.42 5.30
C ILE A 194 1.43 -16.31 6.03
N GLU A 195 1.07 -15.96 7.26
CA GLU A 195 0.07 -16.73 8.02
C GLU A 195 -1.34 -16.49 7.50
N ARG A 196 -1.64 -15.25 7.12
CA ARG A 196 -2.96 -14.86 6.62
C ARG A 196 -2.89 -13.63 5.74
N PHE A 197 -3.53 -13.69 4.58
CA PHE A 197 -3.86 -12.54 3.76
C PHE A 197 -5.38 -12.54 3.53
N THR A 198 -6.06 -11.47 3.91
CA THR A 198 -7.52 -11.37 3.85
C THR A 198 -7.93 -10.12 3.09
N LEU A 199 -8.81 -10.32 2.10
CA LEU A 199 -9.51 -9.26 1.41
C LEU A 199 -10.84 -9.08 2.12
N ALA A 200 -10.96 -8.02 2.90
CA ALA A 200 -12.20 -7.64 3.58
C ALA A 200 -13.03 -6.70 2.69
N GLU A 201 -14.21 -6.31 3.19
CA GLU A 201 -15.07 -5.32 2.54
C GLU A 201 -14.41 -3.92 2.53
N ASP A 202 -14.99 -2.98 1.79
CA ASP A 202 -14.59 -1.56 1.77
C ASP A 202 -13.11 -1.27 1.47
N GLU A 203 -12.53 -2.06 0.58
CA GLU A 203 -11.14 -1.91 0.13
C GLU A 203 -10.08 -2.20 1.21
N LEU A 204 -10.46 -2.77 2.34
CA LEU A 204 -9.54 -3.15 3.40
C LEU A 204 -8.92 -4.52 3.11
N ARG A 205 -7.59 -4.58 3.17
CA ARG A 205 -6.80 -5.81 3.18
C ARG A 205 -6.09 -5.91 4.51
N THR A 206 -5.99 -7.11 5.03
CA THR A 206 -5.17 -7.40 6.21
C THR A 206 -4.16 -8.48 5.88
N VAL A 207 -2.93 -8.32 6.36
CA VAL A 207 -1.89 -9.34 6.23
C VAL A 207 -1.19 -9.57 7.56
N ARG A 208 -0.99 -10.84 7.87
CA ARG A 208 -0.26 -11.28 9.05
C ARG A 208 0.90 -12.16 8.61
N LEU A 209 2.10 -11.79 9.05
CA LEU A 209 3.37 -12.33 8.59
C LEU A 209 4.21 -12.85 9.77
N ARG A 210 5.03 -13.85 9.50
CA ARG A 210 6.18 -14.23 10.31
C ARG A 210 7.45 -13.85 9.57
N VAL A 211 8.38 -13.19 10.26
CA VAL A 211 9.64 -12.71 9.69
C VAL A 211 10.83 -13.07 10.58
N PRO A 212 12.04 -13.24 10.04
CA PRO A 212 13.22 -13.49 10.85
C PRO A 212 13.39 -12.46 11.96
N GLN A 213 13.82 -12.90 13.14
CA GLN A 213 14.06 -12.01 14.25
C GLN A 213 15.10 -10.94 13.87
N GLY A 214 14.84 -9.68 14.21
CA GLY A 214 15.73 -8.57 13.90
C GLY A 214 15.57 -7.98 12.49
N THR A 215 14.64 -8.49 11.68
CA THR A 215 14.29 -7.86 10.39
C THR A 215 13.91 -6.39 10.61
N PRO A 216 14.55 -5.44 9.90
CA PRO A 216 14.21 -4.02 10.01
C PRO A 216 12.74 -3.75 9.64
N ALA A 217 12.05 -2.92 10.43
CA ALA A 217 10.65 -2.58 10.15
C ALA A 217 10.46 -1.88 8.79
N GLY A 218 11.47 -1.13 8.33
CA GLY A 218 11.46 -0.50 7.01
C GLY A 218 11.43 -1.52 5.86
N ASP A 219 12.18 -2.63 5.96
CA ASP A 219 12.20 -3.68 4.94
C ASP A 219 10.86 -4.41 4.86
N ILE A 220 10.22 -4.63 6.01
CA ILE A 220 8.87 -5.20 6.10
C ILE A 220 7.85 -4.23 5.49
N ALA A 221 7.97 -2.93 5.80
CA ALA A 221 7.12 -1.91 5.20
C ALA A 221 7.31 -1.84 3.68
N GLU A 222 8.54 -1.96 3.14
CA GLU A 222 8.79 -2.02 1.70
C GLU A 222 8.14 -3.24 1.03
N LEU A 223 8.20 -4.42 1.66
CA LEU A 223 7.46 -5.60 1.20
C LEU A 223 5.95 -5.34 1.18
N CYS A 224 5.40 -4.76 2.24
CA CYS A 224 3.97 -4.48 2.33
C CYS A 224 3.53 -3.37 1.35
N ASP A 225 4.39 -2.39 1.07
CA ASP A 225 4.17 -1.40 0.03
C ASP A 225 4.08 -2.09 -1.36
N ASP A 226 5.00 -3.01 -1.66
CA ASP A 226 4.99 -3.76 -2.92
C ASP A 226 3.75 -4.66 -3.04
N LEU A 227 3.37 -5.35 -1.96
CA LEU A 227 2.12 -6.14 -1.90
C LEU A 227 0.89 -5.27 -2.16
N ALA A 228 0.79 -4.13 -1.47
CA ALA A 228 -0.34 -3.22 -1.60
C ALA A 228 -0.46 -2.61 -3.01
N LEU A 229 0.66 -2.38 -3.70
CA LEU A 229 0.69 -1.91 -5.08
C LEU A 229 0.13 -2.97 -6.03
N HIS A 230 0.62 -4.20 -5.95
CA HIS A 230 0.25 -5.26 -6.88
C HIS A 230 -1.20 -5.74 -6.65
N ASP A 231 -1.66 -5.83 -5.40
CA ASP A 231 -3.07 -6.09 -5.10
C ASP A 231 -3.99 -4.98 -5.61
N TRP A 232 -3.58 -3.71 -5.50
CA TRP A 232 -4.31 -2.58 -6.05
C TRP A 232 -4.40 -2.63 -7.57
N LEU A 233 -3.31 -2.99 -8.26
CA LEU A 233 -3.29 -3.16 -9.72
C LEU A 233 -4.25 -4.26 -10.17
N LEU A 234 -4.19 -5.44 -9.55
CA LEU A 234 -5.12 -6.55 -9.83
C LEU A 234 -6.57 -6.11 -9.64
N THR A 235 -6.87 -5.52 -8.48
CA THR A 235 -8.23 -5.06 -8.14
C THR A 235 -8.74 -4.02 -9.14
N THR A 236 -7.90 -3.05 -9.49
CA THR A 236 -8.28 -1.94 -10.38
C THR A 236 -8.54 -2.45 -11.78
N VAL A 237 -7.69 -3.32 -12.32
CA VAL A 237 -7.87 -3.89 -13.66
C VAL A 237 -9.10 -4.80 -13.73
N VAL A 238 -9.34 -5.63 -12.70
CA VAL A 238 -10.56 -6.44 -12.60
C VAL A 238 -11.80 -5.55 -12.68
N ARG A 239 -11.83 -4.44 -11.94
CA ARG A 239 -12.97 -3.51 -11.93
C ARG A 239 -13.22 -2.83 -13.27
N ILE A 240 -12.16 -2.44 -13.98
CA ILE A 240 -12.29 -1.87 -15.32
C ILE A 240 -12.97 -2.90 -16.24
N LEU A 241 -12.51 -4.15 -16.21
CA LEU A 241 -13.08 -5.23 -17.02
C LEU A 241 -14.52 -5.60 -16.64
N ASP A 242 -14.87 -5.56 -15.36
CA ASP A 242 -16.23 -5.83 -14.90
C ASP A 242 -17.18 -4.67 -15.19
N GLY A 243 -16.70 -3.42 -15.11
CA GLY A 243 -17.47 -2.23 -15.51
C GLY A 243 -17.88 -2.25 -16.98
N ILE A 244 -17.00 -2.76 -17.85
CA ILE A 244 -17.31 -2.97 -19.28
C ILE A 244 -18.39 -4.04 -19.47
N ARG A 245 -18.35 -5.13 -18.71
CA ARG A 245 -19.36 -6.22 -18.79
C ARG A 245 -20.76 -5.76 -18.39
N LEU A 246 -20.86 -4.84 -17.44
CA LEU A 246 -22.13 -4.40 -16.88
C LEU A 246 -22.82 -3.29 -17.70
N GLY A 247 -22.20 -2.82 -18.81
CA GLY A 247 -22.80 -1.82 -19.69
C GLY A 247 -23.22 -0.55 -18.95
N ALA A 248 -22.37 -0.05 -18.04
CA ALA A 248 -22.73 1.06 -17.18
C ALA A 248 -23.07 2.31 -18.02
N PRO A 249 -24.33 2.81 -17.99
CA PRO A 249 -24.66 4.07 -18.63
C PRO A 249 -24.08 5.21 -17.80
N GLU A 250 -23.29 6.06 -18.44
CA GLU A 250 -22.89 7.36 -17.90
C GLU A 250 -24.14 8.19 -17.55
N PRO A 251 -24.29 8.70 -16.31
CA PRO A 251 -25.20 9.80 -16.03
C PRO A 251 -24.46 11.12 -16.30
N SER A 252 -24.08 11.37 -17.55
CA SER A 252 -23.62 12.67 -17.99
C SER A 252 -24.33 13.08 -19.29
N ALA A 253 -25.26 14.02 -19.12
CA ALA A 253 -25.92 14.87 -20.13
C ALA A 253 -26.69 14.20 -21.29
N ARG A 254 -28.02 14.26 -21.17
CA ARG A 254 -29.04 14.37 -22.24
C ARG A 254 -28.50 14.29 -23.69
N LEU A 255 -28.52 13.11 -24.28
CA LEU A 255 -28.87 12.89 -25.68
C LEU A 255 -29.39 11.44 -25.82
N GLN A 256 -30.43 11.25 -26.63
CA GLN A 256 -31.12 9.96 -26.78
C GLN A 256 -30.18 8.82 -27.23
N PRO A 257 -30.42 7.56 -26.81
CA PRO A 257 -29.63 6.43 -27.26
C PRO A 257 -29.88 6.17 -28.74
N ARG A 258 -28.84 6.27 -29.58
CA ARG A 258 -28.86 5.76 -30.95
C ARG A 258 -28.38 4.32 -30.93
N ALA A 259 -29.23 3.41 -31.36
CA ALA A 259 -28.87 2.02 -31.60
C ALA A 259 -27.78 1.95 -32.69
N GLY A 260 -26.55 1.59 -32.30
CA GLY A 260 -25.45 1.36 -33.26
C GLY A 260 -24.02 1.70 -32.80
N GLU A 261 -23.78 2.25 -31.60
CA GLU A 261 -22.50 2.89 -31.22
C GLU A 261 -21.69 2.17 -30.12
N ASP A 262 -21.77 0.84 -29.94
CA ASP A 262 -21.03 0.14 -28.87
C ASP A 262 -19.51 -0.02 -29.11
N LEU A 263 -19.01 0.27 -30.32
CA LEU A 263 -17.61 0.02 -30.72
C LEU A 263 -16.56 0.99 -30.15
N PRO A 264 -16.78 2.32 -30.12
CA PRO A 264 -15.81 3.29 -29.58
C PRO A 264 -15.66 3.19 -28.06
N ASP A 265 -16.68 2.73 -27.34
CA ASP A 265 -16.77 2.84 -25.89
C ASP A 265 -15.86 1.85 -25.15
N VAL A 266 -15.75 0.61 -25.62
CA VAL A 266 -14.88 -0.42 -25.00
C VAL A 266 -13.39 -0.06 -25.16
N VAL A 267 -12.98 0.38 -26.35
CA VAL A 267 -11.59 0.80 -26.60
C VAL A 267 -11.24 2.03 -25.78
N THR A 268 -12.15 3.01 -25.72
CA THR A 268 -11.97 4.22 -24.91
C THR A 268 -11.87 3.89 -23.41
N ALA A 269 -12.65 2.93 -22.92
CA ALA A 269 -12.61 2.49 -21.52
C ALA A 269 -11.32 1.72 -21.16
N LEU A 270 -10.78 0.90 -22.07
CA LEU A 270 -9.60 0.07 -21.82
C LEU A 270 -8.26 0.79 -22.03
N ARG A 271 -8.21 1.78 -22.92
CA ARG A 271 -6.98 2.50 -23.27
C ARG A 271 -6.21 3.04 -22.06
N PRO A 272 -6.84 3.68 -21.05
CA PRO A 272 -6.13 4.15 -19.87
C PRO A 272 -5.44 3.04 -19.07
N ALA A 273 -6.00 1.83 -19.02
CA ALA A 273 -5.36 0.71 -18.33
C ALA A 273 -4.05 0.30 -19.02
N VAL A 274 -4.06 0.24 -20.35
CA VAL A 274 -2.88 -0.07 -21.17
C VAL A 274 -1.81 1.02 -21.02
N ASP A 275 -2.21 2.28 -21.20
CA ASP A 275 -1.29 3.42 -21.22
C ASP A 275 -0.71 3.74 -19.83
N HIS A 276 -1.44 3.42 -18.75
CA HIS A 276 -1.08 3.91 -17.40
C HIS A 276 -0.86 2.83 -16.33
N LEU A 277 -1.41 1.62 -16.49
CA LEU A 277 -1.37 0.61 -15.42
C LEU A 277 -0.55 -0.61 -15.79
N LEU A 278 -0.61 -1.07 -17.05
CA LEU A 278 -0.06 -2.39 -17.39
C LEU A 278 1.46 -2.49 -17.21
N HIS A 279 2.18 -1.39 -17.44
CA HIS A 279 3.64 -1.33 -17.31
C HIS A 279 4.11 -1.20 -15.84
N LEU A 280 3.19 -1.01 -14.89
CA LEU A 280 3.51 -0.87 -13.46
C LEU A 280 3.82 -2.21 -12.79
N TRP A 281 3.47 -3.33 -13.43
CA TRP A 281 3.64 -4.67 -12.88
C TRP A 281 5.11 -5.09 -12.85
N MET A 282 5.75 -4.91 -11.69
CA MET A 282 7.15 -5.25 -11.44
C MET A 282 7.26 -5.96 -10.07
N PRO A 283 6.70 -7.18 -9.96
CA PRO A 283 6.64 -7.91 -8.69
C PRO A 283 8.05 -8.16 -8.15
N ARG A 284 8.21 -8.07 -6.82
CA ARG A 284 9.48 -8.32 -6.10
C ARG A 284 10.60 -7.32 -6.39
N ALA A 285 10.38 -6.31 -7.24
CA ALA A 285 11.43 -5.37 -7.66
C ALA A 285 12.11 -4.62 -6.49
N ARG A 286 11.41 -4.48 -5.36
CA ARG A 286 11.85 -3.71 -4.19
C ARG A 286 11.81 -4.53 -2.90
N VAL A 287 11.67 -5.85 -3.00
CA VAL A 287 11.63 -6.73 -1.84
C VAL A 287 13.05 -7.09 -1.40
N ALA A 288 13.36 -6.83 -0.13
CA ALA A 288 14.64 -7.23 0.47
C ALA A 288 14.87 -8.73 0.32
N HIS A 289 16.12 -9.15 0.04
CA HIS A 289 16.43 -10.54 -0.28
C HIS A 289 15.96 -11.52 0.80
N GLY A 290 16.12 -11.17 2.08
CA GLY A 290 15.69 -12.02 3.21
C GLY A 290 14.18 -12.24 3.30
N LEU A 291 13.38 -11.43 2.61
CA LEU A 291 11.92 -11.50 2.58
C LEU A 291 11.37 -12.07 1.26
N ALA A 292 12.24 -12.42 0.30
CA ALA A 292 11.84 -13.00 -0.98
C ALA A 292 10.89 -14.21 -0.86
N PRO A 293 11.06 -15.16 0.10
CA PRO A 293 10.13 -16.30 0.23
C PRO A 293 8.67 -15.90 0.52
N LEU A 294 8.43 -14.74 1.15
CA LEU A 294 7.07 -14.22 1.35
C LEU A 294 6.42 -13.86 0.02
N TRP A 295 7.19 -13.28 -0.90
CA TRP A 295 6.70 -12.96 -2.24
C TRP A 295 6.40 -14.23 -3.04
N GLU A 296 7.30 -15.22 -3.00
CA GLU A 296 7.08 -16.50 -3.68
C GLU A 296 5.80 -17.19 -3.19
N ALA A 297 5.47 -17.09 -1.90
CA ALA A 297 4.21 -17.62 -1.38
C ALA A 297 2.98 -16.98 -2.05
N LEU A 298 3.02 -15.68 -2.38
CA LEU A 298 1.94 -14.98 -3.09
C LEU A 298 1.88 -15.37 -4.58
N GLU A 299 3.02 -15.66 -5.20
CA GLU A 299 3.11 -16.16 -6.57
C GLU A 299 2.64 -17.62 -6.69
N ASP A 300 2.79 -18.41 -5.63
CA ASP A 300 2.25 -19.76 -5.57
C ASP A 300 0.74 -19.73 -5.31
N ARG A 301 0.32 -19.03 -4.24
CA ARG A 301 -1.09 -18.85 -3.86
C ARG A 301 -1.29 -17.46 -3.24
N PRO A 302 -2.03 -16.56 -3.92
CA PRO A 302 -3.06 -16.87 -4.92
C PRO A 302 -2.61 -16.79 -6.39
N GLY A 303 -1.32 -16.58 -6.69
CA GLY A 303 -0.81 -16.55 -8.06
C GLY A 303 -0.93 -15.19 -8.74
N PHE A 304 -0.41 -14.15 -8.09
CA PHE A 304 -0.51 -12.76 -8.52
C PHE A 304 -0.10 -12.56 -10.00
N THR A 305 1.08 -13.04 -10.39
CA THR A 305 1.55 -12.86 -11.77
C THR A 305 0.71 -13.64 -12.77
N ARG A 306 0.22 -14.84 -12.42
CA ARG A 306 -0.67 -15.63 -13.28
C ARG A 306 -2.02 -14.93 -13.50
N GLN A 307 -2.58 -14.37 -12.44
CA GLN A 307 -3.81 -13.58 -12.51
C GLN A 307 -3.61 -12.35 -13.39
N TRP A 308 -2.51 -11.60 -13.18
CA TRP A 308 -2.18 -10.44 -13.98
C TRP A 308 -2.05 -10.76 -15.47
N GLN A 309 -1.31 -11.81 -15.83
CA GLN A 309 -1.16 -12.24 -17.22
C GLN A 309 -2.51 -12.59 -17.86
N THR A 310 -3.40 -13.24 -17.11
CA THR A 310 -4.76 -13.56 -17.57
C THR A 310 -5.57 -12.29 -17.85
N LEU A 311 -5.48 -11.28 -16.98
CA LEU A 311 -6.15 -9.99 -17.17
C LEU A 311 -5.61 -9.22 -18.37
N VAL A 312 -4.28 -9.16 -18.52
CA VAL A 312 -3.61 -8.53 -19.66
C VAL A 312 -4.02 -9.21 -20.97
N GLN A 313 -4.02 -10.54 -21.01
CA GLN A 313 -4.45 -11.28 -22.19
C GLN A 313 -5.90 -10.96 -22.54
N ARG A 314 -6.78 -10.95 -21.55
CA ARG A 314 -8.20 -10.60 -21.74
C ARG A 314 -8.39 -9.17 -22.27
N ILE A 315 -7.62 -8.18 -21.79
CA ILE A 315 -7.65 -6.82 -22.34
C ILE A 315 -7.23 -6.82 -23.81
N ARG A 316 -6.14 -7.52 -24.14
CA ARG A 316 -5.64 -7.63 -25.52
C ARG A 316 -6.67 -8.28 -26.44
N ASP A 317 -7.32 -9.34 -25.97
CA ASP A 317 -8.36 -10.04 -26.74
C ASP A 317 -9.57 -9.13 -27.00
N GLN A 318 -10.02 -8.36 -26.02
CA GLN A 318 -11.10 -7.38 -26.22
C GLN A 318 -10.71 -6.33 -27.26
N LEU A 319 -9.51 -5.74 -27.14
CA LEU A 319 -9.03 -4.76 -28.12
C LEU A 319 -8.89 -5.35 -29.53
N ALA A 320 -8.41 -6.59 -29.65
CA ALA A 320 -8.26 -7.28 -30.93
C ALA A 320 -9.63 -7.56 -31.59
N LEU A 321 -10.62 -8.04 -30.82
CA LEU A 321 -11.98 -8.26 -31.32
C LEU A 321 -12.61 -6.98 -31.88
N HIS A 322 -12.33 -5.83 -31.25
CA HIS A 322 -12.85 -4.53 -31.70
C HIS A 322 -12.02 -3.87 -32.82
N ALA A 323 -10.82 -4.38 -33.13
CA ALA A 323 -9.99 -3.90 -34.24
C ALA A 323 -10.32 -4.55 -35.60
N ILE A 324 -11.16 -5.61 -35.63
CA ILE A 324 -11.55 -6.29 -36.88
C ILE A 324 -12.61 -5.45 -37.64
N PRO A 325 -12.34 -4.99 -38.88
CA PRO A 325 -13.33 -4.28 -39.68
C PRO A 325 -14.52 -5.20 -39.99
N ARG A 326 -15.76 -4.77 -39.67
CA ARG A 326 -16.95 -5.50 -40.13
C ARG A 326 -17.07 -5.36 -41.65
N PRO A 327 -17.33 -6.44 -42.40
CA PRO A 327 -17.56 -6.33 -43.83
C PRO A 327 -18.79 -5.46 -44.05
N THR A 328 -18.59 -4.29 -44.67
CA THR A 328 -19.68 -3.45 -45.17
C THR A 328 -20.42 -4.27 -46.22
N GLY A 329 -21.60 -4.77 -45.86
CA GLY A 329 -22.47 -5.48 -46.80
C GLY A 329 -22.73 -4.59 -48.01
N ARG A 330 -22.33 -5.06 -49.19
CA ARG A 330 -22.76 -4.48 -50.47
C ARG A 330 -24.27 -4.65 -50.57
N SER A 331 -25.01 -3.55 -50.47
CA SER A 331 -26.37 -3.46 -50.99
C SER A 331 -26.30 -3.48 -52.51
N SER A 332 -26.75 -4.58 -53.12
CA SER A 332 -27.22 -4.61 -54.52
C SER A 332 -28.73 -4.49 -54.53
#